data_AF-A0A3D0XGC9-F1
#
_entry.id   AF-A0A3D0XGC9-F1
#
_cell.length_a   1.000
_cell.length_b   1.000
_cell.length_c   1.000
_cell.angle_alpha   90.00
_cell.angle_beta   90.00
_cell.angle_gamma   90.00
#
_symmetry.space_group_name_H-M   'P 1'
#
loop_
_entity.id
_entity.type
_entity.pdbx_description
1 polymer ?
#
loop_
_entity_poly.entity_id
_entity_poly.type
_entity_poly.pdbx_seq_one_letter_code
_entity_poly.pdbx_strand_id
1 'polypeptide(L)'
;MQSSRPYRISMGLFSCLLLSCLPVTANAQTIQDWDEMGYIGHRLKEASPEWLEWPLPSAQIASVSHTSTAGRSVNLSFKDLGHGKTGIALPSQREGHLRFEKLQPDQQLSDGRWHLKGEAPKAHHLEGVLKASRPGTYSVEACFKITSSFEGAIRFEVGSSHTNLELNQDAASGLSINQSLGIVRIERPGDHPWKLTAQSASVETEGIVLMHVILRTAPEGEPISQLADGSILLHARDVRI
;
A
#
# COMPACT_ATOMS: atom_id res chain seq x y z
N MET A 1 -28.23 93.27 -9.76
CA MET A 1 -29.02 92.56 -10.78
C MET A 1 -28.81 91.07 -10.61
N GLN A 2 -29.90 90.32 -10.46
CA GLN A 2 -29.96 88.86 -10.33
C GLN A 2 -29.63 88.14 -11.64
N SER A 3 -29.30 86.85 -11.50
CA SER A 3 -29.43 85.71 -12.44
C SER A 3 -28.09 84.97 -12.53
N SER A 4 -27.91 83.67 -12.26
CA SER A 4 -28.84 82.52 -12.29
C SER A 4 -28.25 81.32 -11.50
N ARG A 5 -29.13 80.55 -10.83
CA ARG A 5 -28.94 79.17 -10.31
C ARG A 5 -28.87 78.16 -11.48
N PRO A 6 -28.75 76.80 -11.34
CA PRO A 6 -28.81 75.89 -10.16
C PRO A 6 -27.68 74.80 -10.14
N TYR A 7 -27.49 73.97 -9.11
CA TYR A 7 -28.00 72.59 -8.93
C TYR A 7 -27.33 72.02 -7.66
N ARG A 8 -28.09 71.59 -6.63
CA ARG A 8 -28.54 70.21 -6.30
C ARG A 8 -27.52 69.29 -5.59
N ILE A 9 -27.99 68.83 -4.42
CA ILE A 9 -27.91 67.47 -3.84
C ILE A 9 -26.71 67.10 -2.96
N SER A 10 -27.09 66.87 -1.70
CA SER A 10 -26.47 66.10 -0.62
C SER A 10 -26.01 64.69 -1.00
N MET A 11 -24.81 64.30 -0.57
CA MET A 11 -24.39 62.93 -0.21
C MET A 11 -23.06 63.08 0.54
N GLY A 12 -22.95 62.78 1.84
CA GLY A 12 -23.11 61.42 2.37
C GLY A 12 -21.79 60.68 2.22
N LEU A 13 -20.74 61.11 2.91
CA LEU A 13 -19.49 60.36 3.05
C LEU A 13 -19.73 59.20 4.03
N PHE A 14 -20.40 58.15 3.54
CA PHE A 14 -20.30 56.82 4.12
C PHE A 14 -18.95 56.25 3.67
N SER A 15 -17.99 56.24 4.59
CA SER A 15 -16.75 55.50 4.40
C SER A 15 -17.10 54.01 4.34
N CYS A 16 -17.16 53.45 3.14
CA CYS A 16 -17.29 52.02 2.92
C CYS A 16 -16.06 51.33 3.51
N LEU A 17 -16.25 50.65 4.64
CA LEU A 17 -15.42 49.53 5.07
C LEU A 17 -15.40 48.50 3.95
N LEU A 18 -14.34 48.50 3.14
CA LEU A 18 -14.00 47.39 2.27
C LEU A 18 -13.60 46.23 3.19
N LEU A 19 -14.57 45.41 3.59
CA LEU A 19 -14.30 44.02 3.95
C LEU A 19 -13.70 43.37 2.70
N SER A 20 -12.39 43.22 2.68
CA SER A 20 -11.74 42.29 1.79
C SER A 20 -12.27 40.89 2.14
N CYS A 21 -13.19 40.40 1.31
CA CYS A 21 -13.52 38.99 1.24
C CYS A 21 -12.25 38.25 0.81
N LEU A 22 -11.41 37.90 1.79
CA LEU A 22 -10.45 36.82 1.61
C LEU A 22 -11.29 35.59 1.25
N PRO A 23 -11.05 34.93 0.11
CA PRO A 23 -11.58 33.59 -0.07
C PRO A 23 -10.89 32.75 1.00
N VAL A 24 -11.62 32.48 2.08
CA VAL A 24 -11.33 31.34 2.95
C VAL A 24 -11.56 30.14 2.03
N THR A 25 -10.52 29.73 1.31
CA THR A 25 -10.39 28.37 0.84
C THR A 25 -10.27 27.55 2.12
N ALA A 26 -11.42 27.23 2.70
CA ALA A 26 -11.55 26.07 3.54
C ALA A 26 -11.17 24.90 2.63
N ASN A 27 -9.87 24.62 2.57
CA ASN A 27 -9.37 23.37 2.09
C ASN A 27 -9.83 22.39 3.16
N ALA A 28 -11.10 21.97 3.05
CA ALA A 28 -11.62 20.84 3.76
C ALA A 28 -10.77 19.67 3.26
N GLN A 29 -9.64 19.45 3.93
CA GLN A 29 -9.03 18.15 3.97
C GLN A 29 -10.09 17.28 4.63
N THR A 30 -10.97 16.73 3.82
CA THR A 30 -11.79 15.59 4.21
C THR A 30 -10.77 14.60 4.74
N ILE A 31 -10.79 14.37 6.05
CA ILE A 31 -9.97 13.34 6.67
C ILE A 31 -10.39 12.06 5.95
N GLN A 32 -9.54 11.57 5.06
CA GLN A 32 -9.75 10.32 4.36
C GLN A 32 -9.44 9.23 5.36
N ASP A 33 -10.46 8.85 6.12
CA ASP A 33 -10.39 7.71 7.02
C ASP A 33 -10.55 6.42 6.22
N TRP A 34 -9.87 5.39 6.69
CA TRP A 34 -10.07 4.02 6.22
C TRP A 34 -11.51 3.61 6.49
N ASP A 35 -12.14 2.92 5.54
CA ASP A 35 -13.44 2.28 5.81
C ASP A 35 -13.29 1.18 6.89
N GLU A 36 -14.41 0.64 7.38
CA GLU A 36 -14.43 -0.42 8.40
C GLU A 36 -13.62 -1.65 7.99
N MET A 37 -13.44 -1.86 6.68
CA MET A 37 -12.70 -2.97 6.09
C MET A 37 -11.22 -2.63 5.85
N GLY A 38 -10.78 -1.42 6.18
CA GLY A 38 -9.40 -0.97 6.02
C GLY A 38 -9.05 -0.52 4.61
N TYR A 39 -9.99 0.00 3.84
CA TYR A 39 -9.76 0.48 2.47
C TYR A 39 -10.05 1.97 2.30
N ILE A 40 -9.33 2.59 1.35
CA ILE A 40 -9.67 3.92 0.84
C ILE A 40 -9.67 3.87 -0.68
N GLY A 41 -10.73 4.39 -1.28
CA GLY A 41 -10.87 4.54 -2.73
C GLY A 41 -10.45 5.93 -3.21
N HIS A 42 -9.78 6.00 -4.35
CA HIS A 42 -9.55 7.23 -5.08
C HIS A 42 -9.91 7.04 -6.55
N ARG A 43 -10.86 7.85 -7.04
CA ARG A 43 -11.29 7.78 -8.45
C ARG A 43 -10.30 8.55 -9.33
N LEU A 44 -9.72 7.86 -10.31
CA LEU A 44 -8.88 8.48 -11.32
C LEU A 44 -9.75 9.00 -12.48
N LYS A 45 -9.38 10.17 -12.98
CA LYS A 45 -9.93 10.77 -14.19
C LYS A 45 -8.79 10.95 -15.19
N GLU A 46 -9.12 11.03 -16.47
CA GLU A 46 -8.12 11.21 -17.54
C GLU A 46 -7.20 12.43 -17.31
N ALA A 47 -7.73 13.50 -16.70
CA ALA A 47 -6.98 14.70 -16.33
C ALA A 47 -6.25 14.62 -14.97
N SER A 48 -6.19 13.45 -14.31
CA SER A 48 -5.49 13.29 -13.02
C SER A 48 -3.98 13.52 -13.18
N PRO A 49 -3.34 14.28 -12.27
CA PRO A 49 -1.92 14.63 -12.35
C PRO A 49 -1.02 13.40 -12.28
N GLU A 50 0.22 13.47 -12.76
CA GLU A 50 1.16 12.33 -12.70
C GLU A 50 1.36 11.79 -11.27
N TRP A 51 1.35 12.70 -10.29
CA TRP A 51 1.48 12.41 -8.87
C TRP A 51 0.22 12.80 -8.12
N LEU A 52 -0.31 11.86 -7.34
CA LEU A 52 -1.34 12.11 -6.35
C LEU A 52 -0.69 12.38 -4.99
N GLU A 53 -0.94 13.56 -4.41
CA GLU A 53 -0.60 13.80 -3.01
C GLU A 53 -1.63 13.09 -2.12
N TRP A 54 -1.13 12.25 -1.23
CA TRP A 54 -1.93 11.44 -0.32
C TRP A 54 -1.65 11.81 1.13
N PRO A 55 -2.69 12.04 1.96
CA PRO A 55 -2.51 12.55 3.32
C PRO A 55 -2.12 11.47 4.34
N LEU A 56 -1.77 10.26 3.89
CA LEU A 56 -1.36 9.15 4.77
C LEU A 56 0.07 8.68 4.47
N PRO A 57 0.82 8.21 5.48
CA PRO A 57 2.15 7.65 5.30
C PRO A 57 2.12 6.35 4.48
N SER A 58 3.08 6.16 3.56
CA SER A 58 3.22 4.94 2.75
C SER A 58 3.41 3.68 3.60
N ALA A 59 4.02 3.81 4.78
CA ALA A 59 4.17 2.73 5.75
C ALA A 59 2.85 2.17 6.30
N GLN A 60 1.71 2.83 6.05
CA GLN A 60 0.38 2.33 6.39
C GLN A 60 -0.32 1.63 5.22
N ILE A 61 0.30 1.53 4.05
CA ILE A 61 -0.30 0.96 2.84
C ILE A 61 0.26 -0.44 2.62
N ALA A 62 -0.60 -1.46 2.68
CA ALA A 62 -0.21 -2.83 2.35
C ALA A 62 -0.10 -3.02 0.84
N SER A 63 -1.15 -2.63 0.12
CA SER A 63 -1.27 -2.87 -1.31
C SER A 63 -2.13 -1.80 -1.98
N VAL A 64 -1.99 -1.68 -3.30
CA VAL A 64 -2.86 -0.86 -4.13
C VAL A 64 -3.32 -1.66 -5.33
N SER A 65 -4.63 -1.57 -5.60
CA SER A 65 -5.25 -2.19 -6.77
C SER A 65 -5.90 -1.12 -7.65
N HIS A 66 -5.94 -1.37 -8.95
CA HIS A 66 -6.63 -0.50 -9.90
C HIS A 66 -7.80 -1.26 -10.53
N THR A 67 -9.01 -0.74 -10.37
CA THR A 67 -10.21 -1.31 -10.98
C THR A 67 -10.51 -0.63 -12.31
N SER A 68 -9.59 -0.66 -13.27
CA SER A 68 -9.98 -0.51 -14.67
C SER A 68 -10.38 -1.88 -15.19
N THR A 69 -11.67 -2.18 -15.08
CA THR A 69 -12.40 -3.33 -15.69
C THR A 69 -11.91 -4.77 -15.45
N ALA A 70 -10.74 -4.99 -14.82
CA ALA A 70 -10.17 -6.34 -14.60
C ALA A 70 -9.60 -6.61 -13.20
N GLY A 71 -9.75 -5.68 -12.25
CA GLY A 71 -9.37 -5.90 -10.83
C GLY A 71 -7.89 -6.26 -10.59
N ARG A 72 -6.97 -5.82 -11.46
CA ARG A 72 -5.55 -6.16 -11.37
C ARG A 72 -4.85 -5.31 -10.29
N SER A 73 -3.98 -5.94 -9.49
CA SER A 73 -3.02 -5.21 -8.66
C SER A 73 -2.08 -4.40 -9.56
N VAL A 74 -1.80 -3.16 -9.18
CA VAL A 74 -0.90 -2.29 -9.94
C VAL A 74 0.25 -1.89 -9.06
N ASN A 75 1.46 -2.01 -9.60
CA ASN A 75 2.65 -1.49 -8.95
C ASN A 75 2.57 0.04 -8.99
N LEU A 76 2.29 0.65 -7.84
CA LEU A 76 2.36 2.08 -7.68
C LEU A 76 3.64 2.45 -6.97
N SER A 77 4.20 3.55 -7.41
CA SER A 77 5.43 4.08 -6.86
C SER A 77 5.08 5.14 -5.82
N PHE A 78 5.74 5.09 -4.67
CA PHE A 78 5.50 6.03 -3.57
C PHE A 78 6.73 6.90 -3.32
N LYS A 79 6.51 8.16 -2.97
CA LYS A 79 7.53 9.09 -2.50
C LYS A 79 7.07 9.68 -1.17
N ASP A 80 7.92 9.66 -0.15
CA ASP A 80 7.67 10.42 1.07
C ASP A 80 7.79 11.92 0.74
N LEU A 81 6.73 12.68 0.99
CA LEU A 81 6.69 14.13 0.79
C LEU A 81 7.01 14.89 2.09
N GLY A 82 7.30 14.16 3.18
CA GLY A 82 7.45 14.71 4.52
C GLY A 82 6.11 14.96 5.20
N HIS A 83 6.15 15.27 6.50
CA HIS A 83 4.97 15.59 7.32
C HIS A 83 3.86 14.53 7.28
N GLY A 84 4.21 13.26 7.08
CA GLY A 84 3.26 12.15 7.02
C GLY A 84 2.48 12.04 5.70
N LYS A 85 2.91 12.78 4.66
CA LYS A 85 2.29 12.75 3.34
C LYS A 85 3.06 11.87 2.38
N THR A 86 2.33 11.24 1.46
CA THR A 86 2.91 10.37 0.43
C THR A 86 2.50 10.84 -0.95
N GLY A 87 3.46 11.00 -1.85
CA GLY A 87 3.23 11.18 -3.27
C GLY A 87 3.09 9.82 -3.92
N ILE A 88 2.02 9.59 -4.66
CA ILE A 88 1.71 8.33 -5.32
C ILE A 88 1.81 8.57 -6.82
N ALA A 89 2.75 7.91 -7.48
CA ALA A 89 2.84 7.92 -8.94
C ALA A 89 1.64 7.16 -9.49
N LEU A 90 0.81 7.85 -10.24
CA LEU A 90 -0.40 7.28 -10.80
C LEU A 90 -0.09 6.46 -12.06
N PRO A 91 -0.81 5.36 -12.31
CA PRO A 91 -0.58 4.53 -13.48
C PRO A 91 -0.86 5.30 -14.78
N SER A 92 -0.27 4.84 -15.89
CA SER A 92 -0.53 5.42 -17.22
C SER A 92 -2.01 5.30 -17.61
N GLN A 93 -2.70 4.26 -17.15
CA GLN A 93 -4.14 4.13 -17.29
C GLN A 93 -4.86 5.01 -16.26
N ARG A 94 -5.40 6.14 -16.72
CA ARG A 94 -5.97 7.20 -15.87
C ARG A 94 -7.46 7.07 -15.58
N GLU A 95 -8.12 6.07 -16.13
CA GLU A 95 -9.55 5.84 -15.90
C GLU A 95 -9.75 4.61 -15.02
N GLY A 96 -10.36 4.79 -13.86
CA GLY A 96 -10.65 3.71 -12.92
C GLY A 96 -10.73 4.17 -11.47
N HIS A 97 -10.67 3.23 -10.54
CA HIS A 97 -10.52 3.51 -9.11
C HIS A 97 -9.26 2.84 -8.59
N LEU A 98 -8.43 3.62 -7.91
CA LEU A 98 -7.42 3.09 -7.03
C LEU A 98 -8.07 2.71 -5.72
N ARG A 99 -7.75 1.51 -5.23
CA ARG A 99 -8.14 1.06 -3.91
C ARG A 99 -6.88 0.76 -3.12
N PHE A 100 -6.66 1.58 -2.10
CA PHE A 100 -5.60 1.43 -1.13
C PHE A 100 -6.07 0.50 -0.02
N GLU A 101 -5.21 -0.40 0.39
CA GLU A 101 -5.44 -1.31 1.51
C GLU A 101 -4.53 -0.92 2.67
N LYS A 102 -5.11 -0.79 3.86
CA LYS A 102 -4.38 -0.51 5.08
C LYS A 102 -3.51 -1.71 5.45
N LEU A 103 -2.26 -1.44 5.79
CA LEU A 103 -1.41 -2.42 6.46
C LEU A 103 -1.99 -2.71 7.83
N GLN A 104 -2.41 -3.96 7.99
CA GLN A 104 -2.93 -4.49 9.25
C GLN A 104 -1.76 -5.08 10.03
N PRO A 105 -1.79 -5.05 11.37
CA PRO A 105 -0.82 -5.76 12.19
C PRO A 105 -0.87 -7.26 11.89
N ASP A 106 0.19 -7.99 12.25
CA ASP A 106 0.45 -9.42 11.96
C ASP A 106 -0.71 -10.38 12.31
N GLN A 107 -1.77 -10.33 11.51
CA GLN A 107 -3.05 -10.99 11.72
C GLN A 107 -3.63 -11.48 10.39
N GLN A 108 -4.38 -12.59 10.47
CA GLN A 108 -5.12 -13.09 9.33
C GLN A 108 -6.32 -12.19 9.08
N LEU A 109 -6.45 -11.71 7.84
CA LEU A 109 -7.62 -11.00 7.37
C LEU A 109 -8.80 -11.97 7.18
N SER A 110 -10.01 -11.43 7.14
CA SER A 110 -11.24 -12.21 6.92
C SER A 110 -11.28 -12.97 5.60
N ASP A 111 -10.50 -12.53 4.61
CA ASP A 111 -10.36 -13.19 3.30
C ASP A 111 -9.22 -14.23 3.25
N GLY A 112 -8.61 -14.53 4.41
CA GLY A 112 -7.57 -15.54 4.57
C GLY A 112 -6.16 -15.04 4.28
N ARG A 113 -5.98 -13.80 3.80
CA ARG A 113 -4.66 -13.19 3.59
C ARG A 113 -4.00 -12.84 4.92
N TRP A 114 -2.68 -12.70 4.90
CA TRP A 114 -1.91 -12.15 6.02
C TRP A 114 -1.16 -10.91 5.59
N HIS A 115 -1.17 -9.89 6.45
CA HIS A 115 -0.19 -8.81 6.41
C HIS A 115 0.87 -9.12 7.47
N LEU A 116 2.13 -9.21 7.06
CA LEU A 116 3.27 -9.49 7.93
C LEU A 116 4.22 -8.30 7.89
N LYS A 117 4.07 -7.43 8.87
CA LYS A 117 4.95 -6.28 9.08
C LYS A 117 6.24 -6.72 9.78
N GLY A 118 6.11 -7.54 10.82
CA GLY A 118 7.24 -8.02 11.62
C GLY A 118 8.03 -6.90 12.30
N GLU A 119 9.10 -7.32 12.96
CA GLU A 119 10.16 -6.46 13.48
C GLU A 119 11.23 -6.28 12.42
N ALA A 120 11.80 -5.08 12.34
CA ALA A 120 12.83 -4.70 11.37
C ALA A 120 14.16 -4.42 12.07
N PRO A 121 14.91 -5.46 12.51
CA PRO A 121 16.20 -5.26 13.18
C PRO A 121 17.23 -4.57 12.27
N LYS A 122 17.07 -4.69 10.94
CA LYS A 122 17.86 -4.00 9.92
C LYS A 122 16.97 -3.67 8.72
N ALA A 123 17.38 -2.71 7.89
CA ALA A 123 16.65 -2.35 6.67
C ALA A 123 16.42 -3.55 5.72
N HIS A 124 17.36 -4.48 5.63
CA HIS A 124 17.30 -5.66 4.75
C HIS A 124 16.81 -6.94 5.46
N HIS A 125 16.19 -6.81 6.64
CA HIS A 125 15.72 -7.96 7.43
C HIS A 125 14.41 -7.64 8.13
N LEU A 126 13.39 -8.46 7.90
CA LEU A 126 12.16 -8.49 8.70
C LEU A 126 11.99 -9.88 9.33
N GLU A 127 11.45 -9.95 10.53
CA GLU A 127 11.10 -11.22 11.16
C GLU A 127 9.89 -11.11 12.09
N GLY A 128 9.24 -12.24 12.35
CA GLY A 128 8.12 -12.29 13.28
C GLY A 128 7.59 -13.71 13.47
N VAL A 129 6.40 -13.80 14.06
CA VAL A 129 5.69 -15.07 14.26
C VAL A 129 4.33 -14.98 13.62
N LEU A 130 4.08 -15.88 12.67
CA LEU A 130 2.78 -16.06 12.04
C LEU A 130 2.00 -17.13 12.82
N LYS A 131 0.77 -16.81 13.23
CA LYS A 131 -0.08 -17.73 14.02
C LYS A 131 -1.12 -18.40 13.13
N ALA A 132 -0.71 -19.43 12.39
CA ALA A 132 -1.57 -20.09 11.43
C ALA A 132 -2.71 -20.82 12.15
N SER A 133 -3.95 -20.43 11.88
CA SER A 133 -5.13 -21.14 12.40
C SER A 133 -5.31 -22.53 11.76
N ARG A 134 -4.76 -22.73 10.55
CA ARG A 134 -4.89 -23.94 9.73
C ARG A 134 -3.71 -24.10 8.78
N PRO A 135 -3.41 -25.34 8.30
CA PRO A 135 -2.48 -25.54 7.19
C PRO A 135 -2.93 -24.78 5.93
N GLY A 136 -2.00 -24.45 5.06
CA GLY A 136 -2.34 -23.83 3.78
C GLY A 136 -1.15 -23.51 2.90
N THR A 137 -1.44 -23.29 1.62
CA THR A 137 -0.49 -22.85 0.60
C THR A 137 -0.74 -21.38 0.29
N TYR A 138 0.33 -20.58 0.30
CA TYR A 138 0.25 -19.14 0.17
C TYR A 138 1.20 -18.61 -0.89
N SER A 139 0.71 -17.74 -1.76
CA SER A 139 1.52 -16.86 -2.61
C SER A 139 2.13 -15.76 -1.74
N VAL A 140 3.43 -15.54 -1.88
CA VAL A 140 4.19 -14.55 -1.11
C VAL A 140 4.42 -13.32 -1.99
N GLU A 141 3.96 -12.17 -1.53
CA GLU A 141 4.31 -10.86 -2.09
C GLU A 141 5.12 -10.08 -1.07
N ALA A 142 6.32 -9.61 -1.41
CA ALA A 142 7.10 -8.72 -0.55
C ALA A 142 6.99 -7.28 -1.06
N CYS A 143 6.83 -6.35 -0.12
CA CYS A 143 6.98 -4.93 -0.36
C CYS A 143 8.37 -4.49 0.09
N PHE A 144 9.11 -3.86 -0.80
CA PHE A 144 10.44 -3.33 -0.52
C PHE A 144 10.70 -2.08 -1.34
N LYS A 145 11.71 -1.29 -0.94
CA LYS A 145 12.17 -0.10 -1.62
C LYS A 145 13.64 -0.27 -2.00
N ILE A 146 13.98 0.07 -3.22
CA ILE A 146 15.37 0.15 -3.69
C ILE A 146 15.87 1.59 -3.48
N THR A 147 16.94 1.74 -2.68
CA THR A 147 17.55 3.03 -2.31
C THR A 147 18.83 3.35 -3.09
N SER A 148 19.50 2.33 -3.61
CA SER A 148 20.60 2.39 -4.57
C SER A 148 20.58 1.11 -5.40
N SER A 149 21.40 0.99 -6.46
CA SER A 149 21.42 -0.23 -7.27
C SER A 149 21.63 -1.47 -6.39
N PHE A 150 20.80 -2.49 -6.61
CA PHE A 150 20.80 -3.71 -5.82
C PHE A 150 20.81 -4.92 -6.75
N GLU A 151 21.80 -5.79 -6.54
CA GLU A 151 21.93 -7.08 -7.20
C GLU A 151 22.04 -8.17 -6.13
N GLY A 152 21.10 -9.09 -6.10
CA GLY A 152 21.05 -10.13 -5.09
C GLY A 152 19.69 -10.82 -5.01
N ALA A 153 19.43 -11.49 -3.89
CA ALA A 153 18.21 -12.26 -3.68
C ALA A 153 17.39 -11.72 -2.51
N ILE A 154 16.06 -11.70 -2.65
CA ILE A 154 15.13 -11.59 -1.53
C ILE A 154 14.60 -12.99 -1.24
N ARG A 155 14.72 -13.42 0.01
CA ARG A 155 14.26 -14.73 0.48
C ARG A 155 13.22 -14.55 1.57
N PHE A 156 12.11 -15.27 1.44
CA PHE A 156 11.11 -15.43 2.50
C PHE A 156 11.14 -16.86 3.04
N GLU A 157 11.10 -17.00 4.35
CA GLU A 157 11.14 -18.29 5.05
C GLU A 157 10.02 -18.31 6.10
N VAL A 158 9.30 -19.43 6.21
CA VAL A 158 8.28 -19.67 7.24
C VAL A 158 8.24 -21.16 7.60
N GLY A 159 8.54 -21.48 8.85
CA GLY A 159 8.70 -22.88 9.27
C GLY A 159 9.77 -23.60 8.45
N SER A 160 9.40 -24.69 7.76
CA SER A 160 10.26 -25.46 6.85
C SER A 160 10.20 -25.00 5.38
N SER A 161 9.29 -24.07 5.05
CA SER A 161 9.05 -23.62 3.68
C SER A 161 9.78 -22.31 3.40
N HIS A 162 10.29 -22.16 2.17
CA HIS A 162 10.94 -20.94 1.74
C HIS A 162 10.70 -20.69 0.24
N THR A 163 10.90 -19.44 -0.16
CA THR A 163 10.86 -19.00 -1.55
C THR A 163 11.82 -17.82 -1.74
N ASN A 164 12.33 -17.62 -2.94
CA ASN A 164 13.29 -16.57 -3.24
C ASN A 164 13.03 -15.92 -4.60
N LEU A 165 13.45 -14.68 -4.71
CA LEU A 165 13.45 -13.90 -5.94
C LEU A 165 14.82 -13.29 -6.14
N GLU A 166 15.44 -13.60 -7.28
CA GLU A 166 16.64 -12.91 -7.75
C GLU A 166 16.25 -11.54 -8.31
N LEU A 167 16.99 -10.52 -7.90
CA LEU A 167 16.81 -9.13 -8.29
C LEU A 167 18.10 -8.59 -8.86
N ASN A 168 17.97 -7.95 -10.02
CA ASN A 168 18.96 -7.04 -10.55
C ASN A 168 18.20 -5.77 -10.93
N GLN A 169 18.29 -4.76 -10.07
CA GLN A 169 17.56 -3.52 -10.19
C GLN A 169 18.53 -2.35 -10.02
N ASP A 170 18.57 -1.47 -11.01
CA ASP A 170 19.25 -0.19 -10.86
C ASP A 170 18.57 0.66 -9.78
N ALA A 171 19.27 1.70 -9.30
CA ALA A 171 18.73 2.66 -8.34
C ALA A 171 17.37 3.19 -8.81
N ALA A 172 16.30 2.60 -8.29
CA ALA A 172 14.96 3.10 -8.51
C ALA A 172 14.83 4.44 -7.76
N SER A 173 13.90 5.29 -8.20
CA SER A 173 13.66 6.66 -7.69
C SER A 173 13.12 6.73 -6.25
N GLY A 174 13.51 5.79 -5.38
CA GLY A 174 13.10 5.68 -3.99
C GLY A 174 11.70 5.09 -3.82
N LEU A 175 11.26 4.29 -4.79
CA LEU A 175 9.91 3.75 -4.91
C LEU A 175 9.77 2.42 -4.15
N SER A 176 8.64 2.22 -3.47
CA SER A 176 8.25 0.90 -2.97
C SER A 176 7.64 0.05 -4.08
N ILE A 177 8.02 -1.22 -4.13
CA ILE A 177 7.63 -2.21 -5.14
C ILE A 177 7.02 -3.40 -4.40
N ASN A 178 5.85 -3.86 -4.86
CA ASN A 178 5.32 -5.17 -4.46
C ASN A 178 5.74 -6.19 -5.52
N GLN A 179 6.43 -7.24 -5.10
CA GLN A 179 6.85 -8.30 -6.02
C GLN A 179 6.49 -9.68 -5.47
N SER A 180 6.04 -10.55 -6.37
CA SER A 180 5.82 -11.96 -6.03
C SER A 180 7.15 -12.65 -5.86
N LEU A 181 7.31 -13.37 -4.75
CA LEU A 181 8.49 -14.20 -4.48
C LEU A 181 8.24 -15.66 -4.86
N GLY A 182 6.98 -16.09 -4.92
CA GLY A 182 6.60 -17.47 -5.19
C GLY A 182 5.61 -17.98 -4.14
N ILE A 183 5.70 -19.26 -3.80
CA ILE A 183 4.73 -19.94 -2.95
C ILE A 183 5.44 -20.56 -1.75
N VAL A 184 4.77 -20.52 -0.59
CA VAL A 184 5.16 -21.24 0.62
C VAL A 184 4.00 -22.08 1.15
N ARG A 185 4.34 -23.07 1.97
CA ARG A 185 3.39 -23.99 2.59
C ARG A 185 3.54 -24.00 4.10
N ILE A 186 2.42 -23.86 4.78
CA ILE A 186 2.30 -24.07 6.22
C ILE A 186 1.61 -25.42 6.43
N GLU A 187 2.33 -26.39 6.98
CA GLU A 187 1.87 -27.78 7.05
C GLU A 187 0.96 -28.07 8.24
N ARG A 188 1.03 -27.24 9.30
CA ARG A 188 0.27 -27.44 10.53
C ARG A 188 -0.21 -26.12 11.14
N PRO A 189 -1.34 -26.11 11.87
CA PRO A 189 -1.71 -24.97 12.70
C PRO A 189 -0.64 -24.67 13.76
N GLY A 190 -0.64 -23.43 14.25
CA GLY A 190 0.21 -22.97 15.35
C GLY A 190 1.13 -21.81 14.96
N ASP A 191 2.11 -21.57 15.82
CA ASP A 191 3.06 -20.48 15.68
C ASP A 191 4.22 -20.89 14.76
N HIS A 192 4.47 -20.08 13.73
CA HIS A 192 5.54 -20.28 12.75
C HIS A 192 6.43 -19.04 12.70
N PRO A 193 7.69 -19.14 13.11
CA PRO A 193 8.67 -18.09 12.87
C PRO A 193 8.80 -17.86 11.36
N TRP A 194 8.81 -16.59 10.96
CA TRP A 194 9.06 -16.21 9.58
C TRP A 194 10.15 -15.15 9.49
N LYS A 195 10.84 -15.11 8.35
CA LYS A 195 11.88 -14.14 8.04
C LYS A 195 11.78 -13.71 6.59
N LEU A 196 12.03 -12.42 6.34
CA LEU A 196 12.28 -11.88 5.01
C LEU A 196 13.67 -11.24 5.03
N THR A 197 14.57 -11.72 4.19
CA THR A 197 15.95 -11.22 4.13
C THR A 197 16.32 -10.86 2.70
N ALA A 198 16.98 -9.72 2.53
CA ALA A 198 17.66 -9.40 1.29
C ALA A 198 19.17 -9.65 1.45
N GLN A 199 19.73 -10.42 0.52
CA GLN A 199 21.15 -10.74 0.47
C GLN A 199 21.70 -10.21 -0.85
N SER A 200 22.67 -9.31 -0.77
CA SER A 200 23.34 -8.78 -1.95
C SER A 200 24.42 -9.75 -2.41
N ALA A 201 24.65 -9.81 -3.72
CA ALA A 201 25.82 -10.46 -4.31
C ALA A 201 27.11 -9.67 -3.98
N SER A 202 26.98 -8.35 -3.74
CA SER A 202 28.02 -7.54 -3.11
C SER A 202 27.91 -7.64 -1.57
N VAL A 203 28.96 -7.28 -0.85
CA VAL A 203 28.94 -7.32 0.63
C VAL A 203 27.96 -6.29 1.23
N GLU A 204 27.51 -5.33 0.43
CA GLU A 204 26.66 -4.22 0.87
C GLU A 204 25.18 -4.48 0.53
N THR A 205 24.33 -4.53 1.56
CA THR A 205 22.87 -4.57 1.45
C THR A 205 22.22 -3.19 1.60
N GLU A 206 23.01 -2.12 1.51
CA GLU A 206 22.58 -0.73 1.76
C GLU A 206 21.64 -0.16 0.67
N GLY A 207 21.40 -0.91 -0.41
CA GLY A 207 20.52 -0.53 -1.52
C GLY A 207 19.06 -0.97 -1.39
N ILE A 208 18.66 -1.62 -0.29
CA ILE A 208 17.30 -2.14 -0.14
C ILE A 208 16.74 -1.94 1.28
N VAL A 209 15.46 -1.57 1.33
CA VAL A 209 14.66 -1.49 2.55
C VAL A 209 13.43 -2.38 2.40
N LEU A 210 13.32 -3.42 3.22
CA LEU A 210 12.18 -4.30 3.31
C LEU A 210 11.09 -3.66 4.18
N MET A 211 9.83 -3.72 3.75
CA MET A 211 8.72 -3.00 4.38
C MET A 211 7.72 -3.94 5.05
N HIS A 212 7.21 -4.93 4.31
CA HIS A 212 6.25 -5.93 4.78
C HIS A 212 6.09 -7.07 3.77
N VAL A 213 5.42 -8.15 4.18
CA VAL A 213 5.00 -9.27 3.33
C VAL A 213 3.48 -9.38 3.34
N ILE A 214 2.90 -9.75 2.19
CA ILE A 214 1.51 -10.18 2.07
C ILE A 214 1.51 -11.66 1.69
N LEU A 215 0.88 -12.48 2.51
CA LEU A 215 0.56 -13.86 2.12
C LEU A 215 -0.85 -13.90 1.58
N ARG A 216 -1.01 -14.28 0.32
CA ARG A 216 -2.31 -14.54 -0.29
C ARG A 216 -2.54 -16.04 -0.33
N THR A 217 -3.75 -16.49 -0.05
CA THR A 217 -4.10 -17.89 -0.32
C THR A 217 -3.83 -18.15 -1.81
N ALA A 218 -3.03 -19.16 -2.14
CA ALA A 218 -2.68 -19.43 -3.53
C ALA A 218 -3.96 -19.69 -4.36
N PRO A 219 -4.01 -19.28 -5.64
CA PRO A 219 -5.16 -19.56 -6.52
C PRO A 219 -5.43 -21.07 -6.54
N GLU A 220 -6.72 -21.46 -6.51
CA GLU A 220 -7.16 -22.86 -6.60
C GLU A 220 -6.52 -23.57 -7.79
N GLY A 221 -5.90 -24.72 -7.53
CA GLY A 221 -5.14 -25.47 -8.55
C GLY A 221 -4.33 -26.64 -7.98
N GLU A 222 -4.02 -26.65 -6.68
CA GLU A 222 -3.51 -27.85 -6.01
C GLU A 222 -4.66 -28.84 -5.77
N PRO A 223 -4.58 -30.09 -6.22
CA PRO A 223 -5.63 -31.07 -6.00
C PRO A 223 -5.84 -31.30 -4.50
N ILE A 224 -7.10 -31.17 -4.06
CA ILE A 224 -7.56 -31.68 -2.77
C ILE A 224 -7.22 -33.17 -2.75
N SER A 225 -6.25 -33.53 -1.93
CA SER A 225 -5.78 -34.92 -1.78
C SER A 225 -6.01 -35.37 -0.35
N GLN A 226 -6.50 -36.61 -0.24
CA GLN A 226 -6.57 -37.30 1.03
C GLN A 226 -5.19 -37.90 1.29
N LEU A 227 -4.56 -37.54 2.40
CA LEU A 227 -3.30 -38.13 2.85
C LEU A 227 -3.55 -39.60 3.23
N ALA A 228 -2.49 -40.41 3.26
CA ALA A 228 -2.58 -41.84 3.55
C ALA A 228 -3.16 -42.17 4.95
N ASP A 229 -3.17 -41.18 5.84
CA ASP A 229 -3.78 -41.25 7.18
C ASP A 229 -5.29 -40.92 7.19
N GLY A 230 -5.87 -40.64 6.02
CA GLY A 230 -7.27 -40.29 5.86
C GLY A 230 -7.60 -38.80 6.03
N SER A 231 -6.63 -37.94 6.34
CA SER A 231 -6.83 -36.49 6.45
C SER A 231 -6.95 -35.81 5.09
N ILE A 232 -7.70 -34.70 5.00
CA ILE A 232 -7.93 -33.95 3.76
C ILE A 232 -7.20 -32.62 3.84
N LEU A 233 -6.36 -32.31 2.85
CA LEU A 233 -5.78 -30.97 2.72
C LEU A 233 -6.81 -30.03 2.05
N LEU A 234 -7.35 -29.10 2.82
CA LEU A 234 -8.30 -28.09 2.32
C LEU A 234 -7.57 -26.79 1.97
N HIS A 235 -8.07 -26.04 0.99
CA HIS A 235 -7.59 -24.68 0.78
C HIS A 235 -7.97 -23.82 1.99
N ALA A 236 -7.14 -22.82 2.31
CA ALA A 236 -7.33 -22.00 3.50
C ALA A 236 -8.70 -21.30 3.55
N ARG A 237 -9.36 -21.13 2.39
CA ARG A 237 -10.69 -20.52 2.23
C ARG A 237 -11.89 -21.48 2.33
N ASP A 238 -11.67 -22.79 2.22
CA ASP A 238 -12.76 -23.76 1.99
C ASP A 238 -13.46 -24.25 3.26
N VAL A 239 -12.98 -23.85 4.43
CA VAL A 239 -13.65 -24.15 5.71
C VAL A 239 -14.36 -22.90 6.20
N ARG A 240 -15.66 -22.80 5.89
CA ARG A 240 -16.63 -22.08 6.69
C ARG A 240 -17.16 -23.05 7.75
N ILE A 241 -17.08 -22.67 9.03
CA ILE A 241 -17.80 -23.34 10.13
C ILE A 241 -19.09 -22.57 10.34
#